data_AF-A0A3D1QXX9-F1
#
_entry.id   AF-A0A3D1QXX9-F1
#
_cell.length_a   1.000
_cell.length_b   1.000
_cell.length_c   1.000
_cell.angle_alpha   90.00
_cell.angle_beta   90.00
_cell.angle_gamma   90.00
#
_symmetry.space_group_name_H-M   'P 1'
#
loop_
_entity.id
_entity.type
_entity.pdbx_description
1 polymer ?
#
loop_
_entity_poly.entity_id
_entity_poly.type
_entity_poly.pdbx_seq_one_letter_code
_entity_poly.pdbx_strand_id
1 'polypeptide(L)'
;MSHTIDPNRFPRVAAYLDQLPAGMASFPQCQVKSALFRAAITAQPLPELEPGALPEELMKLVREPPRQSDWLSEVAVMVYNMAIADTGKLTDAQFLNAILEVNRRSFSGPIYKMLLGLASPSLLIAAGGARWGTMHRGSTLAVEKTSSRDCEARLTFPPRLFTHLMLQDFARALQAALEASRAKNATVAV
;
A
#
# COMPACT_ATOMS: atom_id res chain seq x y z
N MET A 1 -5.61 -22.00 12.09
CA MET A 1 -4.15 -22.22 12.27
C MET A 1 -3.65 -21.07 13.11
N SER A 2 -3.00 -21.34 14.24
CA SER A 2 -2.55 -20.30 15.17
C SER A 2 -1.38 -19.56 14.52
N HIS A 3 -1.61 -18.33 14.06
CA HIS A 3 -0.51 -17.44 13.70
C HIS A 3 0.18 -17.05 15.00
N THR A 4 1.44 -17.46 15.19
CA THR A 4 2.23 -16.99 16.33
C THR A 4 2.55 -15.53 16.07
N ILE A 5 1.80 -14.65 16.71
CA ILE A 5 1.94 -13.20 16.69
C ILE A 5 1.85 -12.76 18.14
N ASP A 6 2.62 -11.76 18.53
CA ASP A 6 2.41 -11.09 19.81
C ASP A 6 1.31 -10.02 19.65
N PRO A 7 0.06 -10.28 20.06
CA PRO A 7 -1.05 -9.34 19.84
C PRO A 7 -0.92 -8.06 20.67
N ASN A 8 -0.12 -8.06 21.74
CA ASN A 8 0.12 -6.86 22.54
C ASN A 8 1.08 -5.91 21.83
N ARG A 9 2.03 -6.47 21.06
CA ARG A 9 2.99 -5.70 20.28
C ARG A 9 2.49 -5.32 18.90
N PHE A 10 1.71 -6.19 18.25
CA PHE A 10 1.17 -6.00 16.91
C PHE A 10 -0.35 -6.12 16.84
N PRO A 11 -1.09 -5.25 17.57
CA PRO A 11 -2.54 -5.35 17.68
C PRO A 11 -3.28 -5.17 16.35
N ARG A 12 -2.81 -4.31 15.43
CA ARG A 12 -3.46 -4.11 14.12
C ARG A 12 -3.27 -5.33 13.24
N VAL A 13 -2.07 -5.89 13.24
CA VAL A 13 -1.74 -7.10 12.49
C VAL A 13 -2.59 -8.28 12.96
N ALA A 14 -2.66 -8.51 14.27
CA ALA A 14 -3.46 -9.58 14.84
C ALA A 14 -4.95 -9.41 14.46
N ALA A 15 -5.51 -8.23 14.71
CA ALA A 15 -6.92 -7.94 14.40
C ALA A 15 -7.25 -8.07 12.90
N TYR A 16 -6.32 -7.72 12.01
CA TYR A 16 -6.51 -7.88 10.57
C TYR A 16 -6.50 -9.36 10.18
N LEU A 17 -5.50 -10.13 10.60
CA LEU A 17 -5.35 -11.54 10.24
C LEU A 17 -6.50 -12.39 10.78
N ASP A 18 -7.02 -12.08 11.97
CA ASP A 18 -8.18 -12.78 12.56
C ASP A 18 -9.47 -12.59 11.75
N GLN A 19 -9.58 -11.50 10.98
CA GLN A 19 -10.73 -11.24 10.11
C GLN A 19 -10.61 -11.92 8.74
N LEU A 20 -9.42 -12.43 8.40
CA LEU A 20 -9.17 -13.05 7.11
C LEU A 20 -9.54 -14.55 7.12
N PRO A 21 -10.13 -15.08 6.03
CA PRO A 21 -10.60 -16.46 5.99
C PRO A 21 -9.49 -17.52 6.17
N ALA A 22 -8.25 -17.19 5.78
CA ALA A 22 -7.08 -18.07 5.87
C ALA A 22 -5.82 -17.30 6.32
N GLY A 23 -5.98 -16.22 7.09
CA GLY A 23 -4.88 -15.36 7.52
C GLY A 23 -4.00 -14.89 6.35
N MET A 24 -2.68 -15.04 6.48
CA MET A 24 -1.69 -14.66 5.46
C MET A 24 -1.90 -15.30 4.07
N ALA A 25 -2.56 -16.47 4.01
CA ALA A 25 -2.82 -17.20 2.78
C ALA A 25 -4.13 -16.75 2.09
N SER A 26 -4.84 -15.77 2.65
CA SER A 26 -6.11 -15.29 2.10
C SER A 26 -5.94 -14.57 0.77
N PHE A 27 -6.91 -14.74 -0.12
CA PHE A 27 -6.97 -14.07 -1.43
C PHE A 27 -5.71 -14.25 -2.28
N PRO A 28 -5.28 -15.49 -2.59
CA PRO A 28 -4.05 -15.74 -3.34
C PRO A 28 -4.01 -15.09 -4.74
N GLN A 29 -5.18 -14.79 -5.31
CA GLN A 29 -5.33 -14.05 -6.58
C GLN A 29 -5.04 -12.55 -6.45
N CYS A 30 -5.02 -12.01 -5.22
CA CYS A 30 -4.78 -10.61 -4.93
C CYS A 30 -3.29 -10.36 -4.70
N GLN A 31 -2.66 -9.71 -5.66
CA GLN A 31 -1.20 -9.56 -5.69
C GLN A 31 -0.80 -8.14 -6.05
N VAL A 32 0.37 -7.72 -5.60
CA VAL A 32 0.98 -6.43 -5.88
C VAL A 32 2.40 -6.62 -6.39
N LYS A 33 2.90 -5.68 -7.20
CA LYS A 33 4.29 -5.71 -7.67
C LYS A 33 5.26 -5.64 -6.50
N SER A 34 6.17 -6.61 -6.43
CA SER A 34 7.20 -6.71 -5.38
C SER A 34 8.07 -5.45 -5.31
N ALA A 35 8.25 -4.72 -6.42
CA ALA A 35 8.91 -3.42 -6.43
C ALA A 35 8.37 -2.45 -5.34
N LEU A 36 7.06 -2.44 -5.09
CA LEU A 36 6.46 -1.58 -4.06
C LEU A 36 6.83 -2.05 -2.65
N PHE A 37 6.77 -3.35 -2.40
CA PHE A 37 7.19 -3.93 -1.12
C PHE A 37 8.68 -3.70 -0.85
N ARG A 38 9.55 -3.89 -1.85
CA ARG A 38 10.99 -3.61 -1.76
C ARG A 38 11.27 -2.15 -1.41
N ALA A 39 10.53 -1.23 -2.01
CA ALA A 39 10.64 0.19 -1.68
C ALA A 39 10.22 0.47 -0.23
N ALA A 40 9.12 -0.14 0.22
CA ALA A 40 8.63 -0.01 1.59
C ALA A 40 9.66 -0.52 2.62
N ILE A 41 10.19 -1.74 2.46
CA ILE A 41 11.17 -2.31 3.41
C ILE A 41 12.48 -1.52 3.46
N THR A 42 12.84 -0.85 2.37
CA THR A 42 14.04 0.00 2.31
C THR A 42 13.79 1.35 2.97
N ALA A 43 12.62 1.94 2.74
CA ALA A 43 12.28 3.27 3.26
C ALA A 43 11.94 3.23 4.76
N GLN A 44 11.33 2.15 5.23
CA GLN A 44 10.83 1.99 6.59
C GLN A 44 11.15 0.57 7.08
N PRO A 45 12.41 0.23 7.36
CA PRO A 45 12.76 -1.10 7.82
C PRO A 45 12.12 -1.41 9.18
N LEU A 46 11.67 -2.65 9.37
CA LEU A 46 11.32 -3.14 10.70
C LEU A 46 12.60 -3.26 11.54
N PRO A 47 12.54 -3.01 12.86
CA PRO A 47 13.64 -3.32 13.75
C PRO A 47 13.85 -4.83 13.81
N GLU A 48 14.94 -5.26 14.45
CA GLU A 48 15.11 -6.66 14.80
C GLU A 48 13.97 -7.12 15.73
N LEU A 49 13.38 -8.28 15.41
CA LEU A 49 12.22 -8.83 16.09
C LEU A 49 12.57 -10.22 16.61
N GLU A 50 12.08 -10.54 17.80
CA GLU A 50 12.15 -11.89 18.35
C GLU A 50 11.39 -12.89 17.47
N PRO A 51 11.82 -14.16 17.41
CA PRO A 51 11.06 -15.21 16.72
C PRO A 51 9.60 -15.27 17.19
N GLY A 52 8.67 -15.34 16.24
CA GLY A 52 7.22 -15.39 16.53
C GLY A 52 6.56 -14.05 16.86
N ALA A 53 7.29 -12.93 16.79
CA ALA A 53 6.70 -11.61 16.98
C ALA A 53 5.75 -11.24 15.81
N LEU A 54 6.10 -11.63 14.58
CA LEU A 54 5.29 -11.53 13.36
C LEU A 54 5.23 -12.90 12.64
N PRO A 55 4.26 -13.11 11.71
CA PRO A 55 4.19 -14.33 10.92
C PRO A 55 5.51 -14.65 10.21
N GLU A 56 5.96 -15.90 10.31
CA GLU A 56 7.21 -16.36 9.71
C GLU A 56 7.21 -16.18 8.18
N GLU A 57 6.05 -16.31 7.54
CA GLU A 57 5.87 -16.08 6.11
C GLU A 57 6.20 -14.62 5.74
N LEU A 58 5.81 -13.65 6.57
CA LEU A 58 6.18 -12.25 6.35
C LEU A 58 7.68 -12.05 6.57
N MET A 59 8.23 -12.59 7.64
CA MET A 59 9.65 -12.40 7.97
C MET A 59 10.58 -13.00 6.91
N LYS A 60 10.20 -14.12 6.28
CA LYS A 60 10.89 -14.66 5.11
C LYS A 60 10.92 -13.67 3.94
N LEU A 61 9.79 -13.02 3.65
CA LEU A 61 9.71 -12.01 2.58
C LEU A 61 10.55 -10.76 2.89
N VAL A 62 10.64 -10.35 4.16
CA VAL A 62 11.49 -9.22 4.56
C VAL A 62 12.97 -9.55 4.41
N ARG A 63 13.39 -10.76 4.82
CA ARG A 63 14.79 -11.21 4.70
C ARG A 63 15.20 -11.46 3.25
N GLU A 64 14.32 -12.07 2.47
CA GLU A 64 14.55 -12.45 1.08
C GLU A 64 13.42 -11.93 0.18
N PRO A 65 13.38 -10.61 -0.08
CA PRO A 65 12.32 -10.04 -0.89
C PRO A 65 12.38 -10.56 -2.33
N PRO A 66 11.23 -10.92 -2.96
CA PRO A 66 11.18 -11.36 -4.35
C PRO A 66 11.74 -10.32 -5.32
N ARG A 67 12.03 -10.70 -6.57
CA ARG A 67 12.55 -9.76 -7.57
C ARG A 67 11.54 -8.66 -7.84
N GLN A 68 12.01 -7.47 -8.23
CA GLN A 68 11.15 -6.31 -8.44
C GLN A 68 9.98 -6.56 -9.43
N SER A 69 10.19 -7.42 -10.42
CA SER A 69 9.21 -7.78 -11.45
C SER A 69 8.15 -8.75 -10.96
N ASP A 70 8.43 -9.46 -9.87
CA ASP A 70 7.59 -10.54 -9.35
C ASP A 70 6.33 -9.96 -8.70
N TRP A 71 5.34 -10.84 -8.54
CA TRP A 71 4.09 -10.55 -7.87
C TRP A 71 4.14 -11.10 -6.44
N LEU A 72 3.68 -10.30 -5.49
CA LEU A 72 3.66 -10.60 -4.07
C LEU A 72 2.22 -10.56 -3.55
N SER A 73 1.88 -11.32 -2.50
CA SER A 73 0.57 -11.23 -1.84
C SER A 73 0.27 -9.81 -1.35
N GLU A 74 -0.93 -9.30 -1.66
CA GLU A 74 -1.43 -8.04 -1.09
C GLU A 74 -1.50 -8.10 0.44
N VAL A 75 -1.96 -9.23 0.98
CA VAL A 75 -2.06 -9.45 2.44
C VAL A 75 -0.70 -9.27 3.10
N ALA A 76 0.38 -9.75 2.48
CA ALA A 76 1.73 -9.59 3.04
C ALA A 76 2.15 -8.12 3.13
N VAL A 77 1.80 -7.30 2.13
CA VAL A 77 2.07 -5.85 2.16
C VAL A 77 1.22 -5.14 3.21
N MET A 78 -0.05 -5.51 3.34
CA MET A 78 -0.94 -4.96 4.38
C MET A 78 -0.42 -5.25 5.78
N VAL A 79 -0.03 -6.50 6.04
CA VAL A 79 0.55 -6.91 7.33
C VAL A 79 1.85 -6.16 7.60
N TYR A 80 2.71 -5.99 6.61
CA TYR A 80 3.94 -5.22 6.77
C TYR A 80 3.68 -3.76 7.15
N ASN A 81 2.81 -3.07 6.42
CA ASN A 81 2.48 -1.66 6.68
C ASN A 81 1.85 -1.48 8.08
N MET A 82 0.97 -2.39 8.49
CA MET A 82 0.42 -2.37 9.85
C MET A 82 1.48 -2.67 10.92
N ALA A 83 2.41 -3.58 10.65
CA ALA A 83 3.51 -3.87 11.57
C ALA A 83 4.44 -2.66 11.77
N ILE A 84 4.66 -1.84 10.74
CA ILE A 84 5.38 -0.57 10.85
C ILE A 84 4.62 0.41 11.75
N ALA A 85 3.30 0.55 11.55
CA ALA A 85 2.47 1.40 12.39
C ALA A 85 2.49 0.96 13.86
N ASP A 86 2.36 -0.34 14.13
CA ASP A 86 2.36 -0.91 15.48
C ASP A 86 3.73 -0.76 16.15
N THR A 87 4.82 -1.04 15.43
CA THR A 87 6.19 -0.89 15.94
C THR A 87 6.48 0.55 16.35
N GLY A 88 6.08 1.52 15.52
CA GLY A 88 6.24 2.94 15.82
C GLY A 88 5.22 3.46 16.84
N LYS A 89 4.27 2.63 17.30
CA LYS A 89 3.10 3.03 18.10
C LYS A 89 2.39 4.24 17.50
N LEU A 90 2.32 4.27 16.17
CA LEU A 90 1.77 5.39 15.43
C LEU A 90 0.25 5.43 15.60
N THR A 91 -0.28 6.64 15.77
CA THR A 91 -1.68 6.91 15.47
C THR A 91 -1.90 6.78 13.95
N ASP A 92 -3.15 6.54 13.56
CA ASP A 92 -3.50 6.41 12.14
C ASP A 92 -3.12 7.69 11.35
N ALA A 93 -3.30 8.86 11.94
CA ALA A 93 -2.88 10.13 11.34
C ALA A 93 -1.36 10.23 11.14
N GLN A 94 -0.56 9.81 12.14
CA GLN A 94 0.90 9.79 12.03
C GLN A 94 1.37 8.81 10.95
N PHE A 95 0.76 7.62 10.92
CA PHE A 95 1.06 6.61 9.89
C PHE A 95 0.76 7.14 8.48
N LEU A 96 -0.43 7.70 8.25
CA LEU A 96 -0.82 8.24 6.95
C LEU A 96 0.04 9.43 6.50
N ASN A 97 0.47 10.28 7.44
CA ASN A 97 1.42 11.36 7.15
C ASN A 97 2.78 10.80 6.71
N ALA A 98 3.29 9.78 7.40
CA ALA A 98 4.55 9.13 7.03
C ALA A 98 4.48 8.49 5.63
N ILE A 99 3.37 7.80 5.31
CA ILE A 99 3.11 7.25 3.97
C ILE A 99 3.13 8.34 2.90
N LEU A 100 2.44 9.46 3.14
CA LEU A 100 2.39 10.56 2.19
C LEU A 100 3.80 11.12 1.91
N GLU A 101 4.61 11.29 2.95
CA GLU A 101 5.98 11.75 2.83
C GLU A 101 6.87 10.76 2.06
N VAL A 102 6.78 9.46 2.36
CA VAL A 102 7.54 8.42 1.65
C VAL A 102 7.20 8.43 0.16
N ASN A 103 5.92 8.48 -0.19
CA ASN A 103 5.48 8.53 -1.59
C ASN A 103 5.91 9.82 -2.29
N ARG A 104 5.82 10.98 -1.63
CA ARG A 104 6.34 12.26 -2.15
C ARG A 104 7.84 12.17 -2.47
N ARG A 105 8.64 11.61 -1.56
CA ARG A 105 10.08 11.41 -1.77
C ARG A 105 10.33 10.48 -2.96
N SER A 106 9.65 9.34 -3.02
CA SER A 106 9.75 8.37 -4.13
C SER A 106 9.44 9.00 -5.49
N PHE A 107 8.35 9.77 -5.59
CA PHE A 107 7.97 10.43 -6.86
C PHE A 107 8.79 11.66 -7.18
N SER A 108 9.53 12.22 -6.21
CA SER A 108 10.46 13.33 -6.45
C SER A 108 11.80 12.89 -7.08
N GLY A 109 12.04 11.57 -7.20
CA GLY A 109 13.23 11.02 -7.85
C GLY A 109 13.27 11.29 -9.36
N PRO A 110 14.47 11.37 -9.98
CA PRO A 110 14.64 11.83 -11.36
C PRO A 110 13.91 10.96 -12.40
N ILE A 111 13.85 9.64 -12.19
CA ILE A 111 13.13 8.70 -13.08
C ILE A 111 11.61 8.91 -13.01
N TYR A 112 11.04 9.02 -11.80
CA TYR A 112 9.61 9.24 -11.62
C TYR A 112 9.18 10.66 -12.00
N LYS A 113 10.03 11.67 -11.80
CA LYS A 113 9.80 13.03 -12.31
C LYS A 113 9.66 13.08 -13.83
N MET A 114 10.47 12.31 -14.56
CA MET A 114 10.36 12.22 -16.02
C MET A 114 9.05 11.54 -16.45
N LEU A 115 8.67 10.43 -15.78
CA LEU A 115 7.49 9.63 -16.12
C LEU A 115 6.14 10.24 -15.67
N LEU A 116 6.13 10.95 -14.54
CA LEU A 116 4.92 11.56 -13.96
C LEU A 116 4.82 13.05 -14.26
N GLY A 117 5.95 13.77 -14.34
CA GLY A 117 5.99 15.22 -14.53
C GLY A 117 5.71 15.70 -15.96
N LEU A 118 5.62 14.77 -16.93
CA LEU A 118 5.20 15.03 -18.32
C LEU A 118 3.71 14.71 -18.56
N ALA A 119 3.04 14.03 -17.63
CA ALA A 119 1.61 13.73 -17.73
C ALA A 119 0.81 14.88 -17.08
N SER A 120 -0.23 15.37 -17.76
CA SER A 120 -1.21 16.24 -17.09
C SER A 120 -1.97 15.43 -16.03
N PRO A 121 -2.45 16.05 -14.94
CA PRO A 121 -3.23 15.36 -13.92
C PRO A 121 -4.43 14.61 -14.51
N SER A 122 -5.09 15.19 -15.50
CA SER A 122 -6.20 14.55 -16.22
C SER A 122 -5.79 13.28 -16.96
N LEU A 123 -4.58 13.23 -17.54
CA LEU A 123 -4.07 12.03 -18.20
C LEU A 123 -3.71 10.95 -17.18
N LEU A 124 -3.14 11.35 -16.03
CA LEU A 124 -2.84 10.43 -14.93
C LEU A 124 -4.13 9.79 -14.38
N ILE A 125 -5.17 10.60 -14.16
CA ILE A 125 -6.50 10.16 -13.71
C ILE A 125 -7.12 9.22 -14.74
N ALA A 126 -7.14 9.60 -16.03
CA ALA A 126 -7.70 8.77 -17.10
C ALA A 126 -6.97 7.42 -17.25
N ALA A 127 -5.67 7.39 -17.03
CA ALA A 127 -4.86 6.16 -17.05
C ALA A 127 -4.85 5.41 -15.71
N GLY A 128 -5.55 5.89 -14.68
CA GLY A 128 -5.46 5.39 -13.31
C GLY A 128 -5.77 3.91 -13.18
N GLY A 129 -6.87 3.45 -13.81
CA GLY A 129 -7.26 2.04 -13.80
C GLY A 129 -6.27 1.13 -14.50
N ALA A 130 -5.75 1.54 -15.65
CA ALA A 130 -4.73 0.77 -16.37
C ALA A 130 -3.43 0.67 -15.54
N ARG A 131 -2.98 1.78 -14.95
CA ARG A 131 -1.80 1.81 -14.09
C ARG A 131 -1.99 0.96 -12.83
N TRP A 132 -3.18 0.99 -12.22
CA TRP A 132 -3.53 0.08 -11.13
C TRP A 132 -3.31 -1.37 -11.54
N GLY A 133 -3.83 -1.80 -12.70
CA GLY A 133 -3.66 -3.17 -13.21
C GLY A 133 -2.22 -3.56 -13.56
N THR A 134 -1.30 -2.60 -13.77
CA THR A 134 0.14 -2.91 -13.93
C THR A 134 0.82 -3.22 -12.60
N MET A 135 0.28 -2.70 -11.50
CA MET A 135 0.84 -2.78 -10.16
C MET A 135 0.11 -3.76 -9.25
N HIS A 136 -1.18 -4.00 -9.48
CA HIS A 136 -2.08 -4.79 -8.66
C HIS A 136 -2.85 -5.82 -9.51
N ARG A 137 -3.16 -6.96 -8.91
CA ARG A 137 -3.99 -8.06 -9.45
C ARG A 137 -5.04 -8.43 -8.42
N GLY A 138 -6.19 -8.92 -8.89
CA GLY A 138 -7.30 -9.34 -8.03
C GLY A 138 -8.10 -8.19 -7.42
N SER A 139 -7.72 -6.93 -7.68
CA SER A 139 -8.49 -5.72 -7.39
C SER A 139 -8.51 -4.82 -8.64
N THR A 140 -9.52 -3.97 -8.76
CA THR A 140 -9.68 -3.09 -9.92
C THR A 140 -9.98 -1.66 -9.48
N LEU A 141 -9.37 -0.68 -10.15
CA LEU A 141 -9.66 0.73 -9.98
C LEU A 141 -10.35 1.25 -11.23
N ALA A 142 -11.55 1.81 -11.08
CA ALA A 142 -12.22 2.61 -12.10
C ALA A 142 -12.19 4.08 -11.67
N VAL A 143 -12.04 5.00 -12.62
CA VAL A 143 -12.04 6.44 -12.33
C VAL A 143 -12.99 7.13 -13.28
N GLU A 144 -13.93 7.86 -12.72
CA GLU A 144 -14.96 8.59 -13.43
C GLU A 144 -14.78 10.08 -13.15
N LYS A 145 -14.70 10.87 -14.23
CA LYS A 145 -14.61 12.32 -14.11
C LYS A 145 -15.99 12.87 -13.76
N THR A 146 -16.10 13.55 -12.63
CA THR A 146 -17.37 14.15 -12.18
C THR A 146 -17.43 15.63 -12.50
N SER A 147 -16.29 16.32 -12.56
CA SER A 147 -16.19 17.73 -12.95
C SER A 147 -14.87 18.03 -13.67
N SER A 148 -14.62 19.30 -14.03
CA SER A 148 -13.31 19.71 -14.58
C SER A 148 -12.16 19.61 -13.58
N ARG A 149 -12.46 19.55 -12.27
CA ARG A 149 -11.49 19.50 -11.17
C ARG A 149 -11.62 18.28 -10.27
N ASP A 150 -12.72 17.54 -10.39
CA ASP A 150 -13.05 16.43 -9.51
C ASP A 150 -13.22 15.13 -10.30
N CYS A 151 -12.89 14.03 -9.65
CA CYS A 151 -13.14 12.68 -10.12
C CYS A 151 -13.55 11.78 -8.95
N GLU A 152 -14.39 10.80 -9.22
CA GLU A 152 -14.68 9.70 -8.31
C GLU A 152 -13.85 8.49 -8.73
N ALA A 153 -13.22 7.82 -7.77
CA ALA A 153 -12.50 6.57 -8.02
C ALA A 153 -13.19 5.44 -7.26
N ARG A 154 -13.45 4.33 -7.95
CA ARG A 154 -14.06 3.13 -7.40
C ARG A 154 -13.04 2.00 -7.37
N LEU A 155 -12.63 1.60 -6.17
CA LEU A 155 -11.78 0.43 -5.97
C LEU A 155 -12.64 -0.78 -5.60
N THR A 156 -12.54 -1.85 -6.39
CA THR A 156 -13.26 -3.11 -6.15
C THR A 156 -12.27 -4.21 -5.77
N PHE A 157 -12.57 -4.95 -4.71
CA PHE A 157 -11.70 -5.97 -4.13
C PHE A 157 -12.51 -7.00 -3.32
N PRO A 158 -11.96 -8.20 -3.02
CA PRO A 158 -12.61 -9.17 -2.15
C PRO A 158 -12.88 -8.58 -0.75
N PRO A 159 -14.01 -8.93 -0.11
CA PRO A 159 -14.33 -8.43 1.23
C PRO A 159 -13.19 -8.65 2.21
N ARG A 160 -12.87 -7.62 3.01
CA ARG A 160 -11.80 -7.64 4.04
C ARG A 160 -10.36 -7.70 3.52
N LEU A 161 -10.11 -7.67 2.19
CA LEU A 161 -8.73 -7.59 1.69
C LEU A 161 -8.03 -6.33 2.21
N PHE A 162 -8.68 -5.17 2.08
CA PHE A 162 -8.16 -3.89 2.56
C PHE A 162 -8.96 -3.40 3.76
N THR A 163 -8.26 -3.00 4.82
CA THR A 163 -8.88 -2.30 5.95
C THR A 163 -9.12 -0.84 5.59
N HIS A 164 -9.96 -0.13 6.36
CA HIS A 164 -10.19 1.29 6.12
C HIS A 164 -8.89 2.12 6.16
N LEU A 165 -8.00 1.83 7.12
CA LEU A 165 -6.69 2.48 7.22
C LEU A 165 -5.83 2.26 5.96
N MET A 166 -5.87 1.06 5.38
CA MET A 166 -5.10 0.74 4.16
C MET A 166 -5.71 1.36 2.90
N LEU A 167 -7.03 1.56 2.86
CA LEU A 167 -7.64 2.36 1.79
C LEU A 167 -7.18 3.82 1.88
N GLN A 168 -7.08 4.37 3.10
CA GLN A 168 -6.53 5.71 3.32
C GLN A 168 -5.04 5.79 2.94
N ASP A 169 -4.25 4.74 3.19
CA ASP A 169 -2.86 4.62 2.70
C ASP A 169 -2.80 4.76 1.17
N PHE A 170 -3.61 4.00 0.43
CA PHE A 170 -3.69 4.16 -1.04
C PHE A 170 -4.10 5.57 -1.47
N ALA A 171 -5.05 6.20 -0.75
CA ALA A 171 -5.41 7.59 -1.03
C ALA A 171 -4.21 8.55 -0.88
N ARG A 172 -3.33 8.34 0.11
CA ARG A 172 -2.10 9.12 0.26
C ARG A 172 -1.10 8.87 -0.86
N ALA A 173 -0.95 7.64 -1.31
CA ALA A 173 -0.10 7.33 -2.46
C ALA A 173 -0.62 7.98 -3.77
N LEU A 174 -1.93 7.91 -4.02
CA LEU A 174 -2.58 8.57 -5.16
C LEU A 174 -2.48 10.09 -5.07
N GLN A 175 -2.66 10.66 -3.88
CA GLN A 175 -2.48 12.10 -3.64
C GLN A 175 -1.04 12.53 -4.01
N ALA A 176 -0.03 11.82 -3.52
CA ALA A 176 1.37 12.11 -3.86
C ALA A 176 1.64 12.02 -5.37
N ALA A 177 1.02 11.06 -6.07
CA ALA A 177 1.16 10.92 -7.52
C ALA A 177 0.51 12.10 -8.28
N LEU A 178 -0.66 12.58 -7.83
CA LEU A 178 -1.31 13.76 -8.38
C LEU A 178 -0.46 15.02 -8.17
N GLU A 179 0.06 15.22 -6.95
CA GLU A 179 0.98 16.31 -6.63
C GLU A 179 2.23 16.27 -7.54
N ALA A 180 2.81 15.09 -7.74
CA ALA A 180 3.95 14.90 -8.65
C ALA A 180 3.61 15.19 -10.13
N SER A 181 2.34 15.06 -10.53
CA SER A 181 1.83 15.44 -11.86
C SER A 181 1.47 16.94 -11.99
N ARG A 182 1.93 17.78 -11.06
CA ARG A 182 1.69 19.24 -11.00
C ARG A 182 0.23 19.63 -10.70
N ALA A 183 -0.58 18.71 -10.18
CA ALA A 183 -1.89 19.08 -9.64
C ALA A 183 -1.70 20.02 -8.44
N LYS A 184 -2.39 21.16 -8.44
CA LYS A 184 -2.33 22.13 -7.34
C LYS A 184 -3.31 21.72 -6.25
N ASN A 185 -2.85 21.69 -5.01
CA ASN A 185 -3.67 21.38 -3.83
C ASN A 185 -4.48 20.08 -3.97
N ALA A 186 -3.88 19.05 -4.57
CA ALA A 186 -4.55 17.78 -4.77
C ALA A 186 -4.88 17.12 -3.43
N THR A 187 -6.11 16.64 -3.30
CA THR A 187 -6.59 15.87 -2.15
C THR A 187 -7.26 14.60 -2.63
N VAL A 188 -7.04 13.51 -1.91
CA VAL A 188 -7.74 12.24 -2.14
C VAL A 188 -8.29 11.78 -0.78
N ALA A 189 -9.57 11.43 -0.76
CA ALA A 189 -10.27 10.95 0.42
C ALA A 189 -11.02 9.66 0.08
N VAL A 190 -11.27 8.83 1.11
CA VAL A 190 -11.99 7.56 1.05
C VAL A 190 -13.28 7.68 1.83
#